data_AF-A0A929ESV7-F1
#
_entry.id   AF-A0A929ESV7-F1
#
_cell.length_a   1.000
_cell.length_b   1.000
_cell.length_c   1.000
_cell.angle_alpha   90.00
_cell.angle_beta   90.00
_cell.angle_gamma   90.00
#
_symmetry.space_group_name_H-M   'P 1'
#
loop_
_entity.id
_entity.type
_entity.pdbx_description
1 polymer ?
#
loop_
_entity_poly.entity_id
_entity_poly.type
_entity_poly.pdbx_seq_one_letter_code
_entity_poly.pdbx_strand_id
1 'polypeptide(L)' 'MNTIPAQEIKRRGLKAVDDLLDKGDVHVIRNNKPEYVVLTEERYQALVAEAHEAYLARVRDSL' A
#
# COMPACT_ATOMS: atom_id res chain seq x y z
N MET A 1 -4.98 -9.09 6.55
CA MET A 1 -4.09 -7.91 6.50
C MET A 1 -2.67 -8.42 6.64
N ASN A 2 -1.89 -8.39 5.57
CA ASN A 2 -0.53 -8.92 5.59
C ASN A 2 0.35 -7.93 6.34
N THR A 3 1.14 -8.39 7.31
CA THR A 3 2.03 -7.53 8.10
C THR A 3 3.43 -8.11 8.12
N ILE A 4 4.43 -7.26 8.01
CA ILE A 4 5.84 -7.66 8.09
C ILE A 4 6.60 -6.73 9.04
N PRO A 5 7.34 -7.25 10.02
CA PRO A 5 8.25 -6.42 10.82
C PRO A 5 9.35 -5.84 9.93
N ALA A 6 9.72 -4.58 10.13
CA ALA A 6 10.81 -3.95 9.40
C ALA A 6 12.15 -4.73 9.51
N GLN A 7 12.34 -5.48 10.60
CA GLN A 7 13.50 -6.33 10.80
C GLN A 7 13.53 -7.56 9.88
N GLU A 8 12.37 -8.12 9.53
CA GLU A 8 12.29 -9.25 8.60
C GLU A 8 12.66 -8.82 7.17
N ILE A 9 12.27 -7.60 6.76
CA ILE A 9 12.71 -7.01 5.49
C ILE A 9 14.23 -6.83 5.49
N LYS A 10 14.82 -6.34 6.59
CA LYS A 10 16.29 -6.22 6.70
C LYS A 10 17.01 -7.57 6.62
N ARG A 11 16.39 -8.64 7.12
CA ARG A 11 16.98 -9.99 7.18
C ARG A 11 16.87 -10.76 5.86
N ARG A 12 15.72 -10.64 5.18
CA ARG A 12 15.38 -11.44 3.99
C ARG A 12 15.35 -10.63 2.69
N GLY A 13 15.48 -9.32 2.78
CA GLY A 13 15.37 -8.41 1.64
C GLY A 13 13.95 -8.29 1.10
N LEU A 14 13.85 -7.87 -0.15
CA LEU A 14 12.59 -7.67 -0.88
C LEU A 14 11.77 -8.93 -1.02
N LYS A 15 12.40 -10.12 -1.10
CA LYS A 15 11.67 -11.39 -1.25
C LYS A 15 10.61 -11.61 -0.16
N ALA A 16 10.88 -11.17 1.08
CA ALA A 16 9.89 -11.32 2.15
C ALA A 16 8.67 -10.41 1.99
N VAL A 17 8.83 -9.29 1.27
CA VAL A 17 7.73 -8.42 0.86
C VAL A 17 7.01 -9.06 -0.33
N ASP A 18 7.72 -9.52 -1.36
CA ASP A 18 7.14 -10.14 -2.56
C ASP A 18 6.25 -11.34 -2.20
N ASP A 19 6.74 -12.25 -1.34
CA ASP A 19 6.00 -13.43 -0.86
C ASP A 19 4.65 -13.08 -0.17
N LEU A 20 4.55 -11.87 0.39
CA LEU A 20 3.35 -11.35 1.05
C LEU A 20 2.51 -10.49 0.12
N LEU A 21 3.14 -9.76 -0.80
CA LEU A 21 2.49 -8.89 -1.77
C LEU A 21 1.64 -9.68 -2.77
N ASP A 22 2.07 -10.91 -3.11
CA ASP A 22 1.28 -11.88 -3.88
C ASP A 22 -0.07 -12.22 -3.23
N LYS A 23 -0.18 -12.04 -1.91
CA LYS A 23 -1.39 -12.31 -1.12
C LYS A 23 -2.18 -11.01 -0.84
N GLY A 24 -1.75 -9.90 -1.40
CA GLY A 24 -2.33 -8.57 -1.21
C GLY A 24 -1.47 -7.64 -0.33
N ASP A 25 -2.00 -6.45 -0.10
CA ASP A 25 -1.32 -5.31 0.51
C ASP A 25 -0.58 -5.64 1.82
N VAL A 26 0.65 -5.15 1.94
CA VAL A 26 1.56 -5.49 3.04
C VAL A 26 1.84 -4.28 3.91
N HIS A 27 1.51 -4.39 5.20
CA HIS A 27 1.80 -3.37 6.21
C HIS A 27 3.15 -3.63 6.87
N VAL A 28 4.04 -2.65 6.83
CA VAL A 28 5.33 -2.70 7.49
C VAL A 28 5.18 -2.19 8.92
N ILE A 29 5.56 -3.02 9.90
CA ILE A 29 5.50 -2.69 11.32
C ILE A 29 6.90 -2.29 11.82
N ARG A 30 6.99 -1.11 12.43
CA ARG A 30 8.20 -0.62 13.14
C ARG A 30 7.77 -0.05 14.49
N ASN A 31 8.54 -0.29 15.55
CA ASN A 31 8.23 0.19 16.91
C ASN A 31 6.80 -0.14 17.37
N ASN A 32 6.33 -1.37 17.06
CA ASN A 32 4.96 -1.85 17.34
C ASN A 32 3.83 -1.03 16.71
N LYS A 33 4.10 -0.31 15.61
CA LYS A 33 3.10 0.46 14.87
C LYS A 33 3.22 0.22 13.36
N PRO A 34 2.10 0.19 12.62
CA PRO A 34 2.14 0.26 11.15
C PRO A 34 2.72 1.60 10.73
N GLU A 35 3.80 1.58 9.95
CA GLU A 35 4.51 2.79 9.52
C GLU A 35 4.37 3.00 8.00
N TYR A 36 4.34 1.91 7.22
CA TYR A 36 4.22 1.96 5.76
C TYR A 36 3.28 0.86 5.25
N VAL A 37 2.76 1.06 4.04
CA VAL A 37 2.04 0.03 3.28
C VAL A 37 2.73 -0.13 1.92
N VAL A 38 2.97 -1.38 1.53
CA VAL A 38 3.50 -1.73 0.21
C VAL A 38 2.33 -2.28 -0.60
N LEU A 39 2.17 -1.72 -1.79
CA LEU A 39 1.18 -2.10 -2.79
C LEU A 39 1.89 -2.47 -4.08
N THR A 40 1.26 -3.30 -4.90
CA THR A 40 1.65 -3.44 -6.32
C THR A 40 1.41 -2.11 -7.05
N GLU A 41 2.20 -1.83 -8.08
CA GLU A 41 2.08 -0.59 -8.86
C GLU A 41 0.68 -0.43 -9.46
N GLU A 42 0.11 -1.50 -9.99
CA GLU A 42 -1.23 -1.50 -10.60
C GLU A 42 -2.30 -1.10 -9.59
N ARG A 43 -2.19 -1.60 -8.36
CA ARG A 43 -3.10 -1.27 -7.26
C ARG A 43 -2.96 0.18 -6.82
N TYR A 44 -1.73 0.68 -6.75
CA TYR A 44 -1.48 2.09 -6.45
C TYR A 44 -2.08 3.00 -7.52
N GLN A 45 -1.84 2.72 -8.80
CA GLN A 45 -2.40 3.49 -9.91
C GLN A 45 -3.94 3.50 -9.89
N ALA A 46 -4.57 2.35 -9.62
CA ALA A 46 -6.03 2.27 -9.50
C ALA A 46 -6.56 3.16 -8.35
N LEU A 47 -5.90 3.16 -7.19
CA LEU A 47 -6.29 4.02 -6.06
C LEU A 47 -6.12 5.51 -6.37
N VAL A 48 -5.03 5.88 -7.05
CA VAL A 48 -4.79 7.28 -7.46
C VAL A 48 -5.85 7.72 -8.48
N ALA A 49 -6.18 6.88 -9.45
CA ALA A 49 -7.20 7.16 -10.45
C ALA A 49 -8.58 7.35 -9.79
N GLU A 50 -8.99 6.44 -8.90
CA GLU A 50 -10.27 6.54 -8.18
C GLU A 50 -10.35 7.83 -7.34
N ALA A 51 -9.28 8.17 -6.62
CA ALA A 51 -9.23 9.41 -5.84
C ALA A 51 -9.35 10.66 -6.72
N HIS A 52 -8.73 10.65 -7.90
CA HIS A 52 -8.78 11.74 -8.85
C HIS A 52 -10.18 11.88 -9.48
N GLU A 53 -10.82 10.77 -9.87
CA GLU A 53 -12.20 10.77 -10.37
C GLU A 53 -13.18 11.29 -9.31
N ALA A 54 -13.04 10.83 -8.06
CA ALA A 54 -13.87 11.30 -6.96
C ALA A 54 -13.67 12.81 -6.69
N TYR A 55 -12.45 13.33 -6.86
CA TYR A 55 -12.19 14.76 -6.76
C TYR A 55 -12.89 15.54 -7.89
N LEU A 56 -12.76 15.10 -9.15
CA LEU A 56 -13.39 15.75 -10.29
C LEU A 56 -14.92 15.77 -10.18
N ALA A 57 -15.53 14.68 -9.71
CA ALA A 57 -16.97 14.61 -9.48
C ALA A 57 -17.43 15.70 -8.49
N ARG A 58 -16.74 15.84 -7.34
CA ARG A 58 -17.06 16.87 -6.35
C ARG A 58 -16.93 18.29 -6.90
N VAL A 59 -15.90 18.55 -7.71
CA VAL A 59 -15.70 19.86 -8.32
C VAL A 59 -16.82 20.17 -9.32
N ARG A 60 -17.20 19.19 -10.15
CA ARG A 60 -18.29 19.35 -11.12
C ARG A 60 -19.64 19.62 -10.44
N ASP A 61 -19.92 18.94 -9.33
CA ASP A 61 -21.15 19.14 -8.57
C ASP A 61 -21.20 20.50 -7.84
N SER A 62 -20.06 21.20 -7.74
CA SER A 62 -19.94 22.50 -7.07
C SER A 62 -20.05 23.70 -8.03
N LEU A 63 -20.23 23.47 -9.33
CA LEU A 63 -20.37 24.48 -10.39
C LEU A 63 -21.80 24.59 -10.88
#